data_AF-B0NRP9-F1
#
_entry.id   AF-B0NRP9-F1
#
_cell.length_a   1.000
_cell.length_b   1.000
_cell.length_c   1.000
_cell.angle_alpha   90.00
_cell.angle_beta   90.00
_cell.angle_gamma   90.00
#
_symmetry.space_group_name_H-M   'P 1'
#
loop_
_entity.id
_entity.type
_entity.pdbx_description
1 polymer ?
#
loop_
_entity_poly.entity_id
_entity_poly.type
_entity_poly.pdbx_seq_one_letter_code
_entity_poly.pdbx_strand_id
1 'polypeptide(L)'
;MELVQQLKEDGKAKGLCRMWQMKLRTGLDYEQLIQLYIKGIDFCISENYPTLDFIREHFKGKCEVYGVFVDDEVTDKVNLPDVVLNGDCKAMLEYDGYSVSRVYARHDSHSAVNVSDNAIVTIDAFDNSYLYVAVAGTDAKVLVNLYGNAKADIEGVGIEVRQMNKNTY
;
A
#
# COMPACT_ATOMS: atom_id res chain seq x y z
N MET A 1 -25.76 10.06 -2.14
CA MET A 1 -24.70 11.06 -2.42
C MET A 1 -23.77 10.44 -3.46
N GLU A 2 -23.30 11.18 -4.45
CA GLU A 2 -22.37 10.63 -5.46
C GLU A 2 -21.03 10.27 -4.76
N LEU A 3 -20.51 9.06 -4.97
CA LEU A 3 -19.32 8.51 -4.29
C LEU A 3 -18.16 9.52 -4.20
N VAL A 4 -17.90 10.24 -5.30
CA VAL A 4 -16.81 11.22 -5.39
C VAL A 4 -17.07 12.46 -4.52
N GLN A 5 -18.32 12.87 -4.39
CA GLN A 5 -18.70 14.00 -3.54
C GLN A 5 -18.45 13.66 -2.07
N GLN A 6 -18.78 12.43 -1.66
CA GLN A 6 -18.49 11.96 -0.30
C GLN A 6 -17.00 11.93 0.00
N LEU A 7 -16.20 11.30 -0.87
CA LEU A 7 -14.74 11.34 -0.77
C LEU A 7 -14.22 12.77 -0.60
N LYS A 8 -14.70 13.70 -1.42
CA LYS A 8 -14.26 15.09 -1.36
C LYS A 8 -14.62 15.78 -0.04
N GLU A 9 -15.79 15.52 0.51
CA GLU A 9 -16.24 16.09 1.79
C GLU A 9 -15.46 15.50 2.97
N ASP A 10 -15.29 14.18 2.99
CA ASP A 10 -14.51 13.48 4.02
C ASP A 10 -13.04 13.91 3.99
N GLY A 11 -12.46 14.03 2.80
CA GLY A 11 -11.09 14.52 2.62
C GLY A 11 -10.92 15.95 3.11
N LYS A 12 -11.88 16.85 2.82
CA LYS A 12 -11.87 18.22 3.34
C LYS A 12 -11.91 18.26 4.86
N ALA A 13 -12.75 17.43 5.48
CA ALA A 13 -12.84 17.34 6.93
C ALA A 13 -11.52 16.91 7.58
N LYS A 14 -10.71 16.13 6.85
CA LYS A 14 -9.37 15.66 7.25
C LYS A 14 -8.22 16.57 6.78
N GLY A 15 -8.51 17.77 6.27
CA GLY A 15 -7.48 18.73 5.88
C GLY A 15 -6.86 18.52 4.49
N LEU A 16 -7.50 17.76 3.60
CA LEU A 16 -7.04 17.57 2.22
C LEU A 16 -6.84 18.92 1.51
N CYS A 17 -5.69 19.15 0.90
CA CYS A 17 -5.39 20.45 0.32
C CYS A 17 -6.22 20.76 -0.94
N ARG A 18 -6.38 22.05 -1.27
CA ARG A 18 -7.21 22.52 -2.40
C ARG A 18 -6.87 21.86 -3.73
N MET A 19 -5.58 21.62 -4.01
CA MET A 19 -5.15 20.95 -5.23
C MET A 19 -5.76 19.54 -5.35
N TRP A 20 -5.70 18.75 -4.28
CA TRP A 20 -6.27 17.40 -4.25
C TRP A 20 -7.81 17.42 -4.26
N GLN A 21 -8.43 18.38 -3.57
CA GLN A 21 -9.88 18.58 -3.67
C GLN A 21 -10.34 18.88 -5.11
N MET A 22 -9.53 19.55 -5.92
CA MET A 22 -9.84 19.83 -7.33
C MET A 22 -9.68 18.58 -8.22
N LYS A 23 -8.80 17.65 -7.86
CA LYS A 23 -8.65 16.36 -8.56
C LYS A 23 -9.88 15.48 -8.34
N LEU A 24 -10.49 15.49 -7.15
CA LEU A 24 -11.76 14.83 -6.86
C LEU A 24 -12.94 15.60 -7.48
N ARG A 25 -13.22 15.33 -8.74
CA ARG A 25 -14.32 15.91 -9.52
C ARG A 25 -15.32 14.84 -9.93
N THR A 26 -16.59 15.22 -10.10
CA THR A 26 -17.67 14.32 -10.55
C THR A 26 -17.31 13.64 -11.88
N GLY A 27 -17.75 12.40 -12.07
CA GLY A 27 -17.51 11.63 -13.29
C GLY A 27 -16.15 10.91 -13.39
N LEU A 28 -15.36 10.85 -12.30
CA LEU A 28 -14.21 9.94 -12.26
C LEU A 28 -14.66 8.49 -12.15
N ASP A 29 -13.99 7.61 -12.89
CA ASP A 29 -14.17 6.17 -12.77
C ASP A 29 -13.35 5.56 -11.61
N TYR A 30 -13.53 4.27 -11.37
CA TYR A 30 -12.82 3.57 -10.29
C TYR A 30 -11.30 3.58 -10.50
N GLU A 31 -10.83 3.38 -11.73
CA GLU A 31 -9.41 3.42 -12.07
C GLU A 31 -8.79 4.75 -11.63
N GLN A 32 -9.39 5.86 -12.05
CA GLN A 32 -8.91 7.21 -11.74
C GLN A 32 -8.92 7.48 -10.24
N LEU A 33 -9.95 7.03 -9.52
CA LEU A 33 -10.03 7.18 -8.06
C LEU A 33 -8.92 6.39 -7.35
N ILE A 34 -8.68 5.15 -7.76
CA ILE A 34 -7.64 4.29 -7.17
C ILE A 34 -6.24 4.82 -7.49
N GLN A 35 -6.03 5.32 -8.71
CA GLN A 35 -4.78 5.98 -9.08
C GLN A 35 -4.54 7.26 -8.27
N LEU A 36 -5.58 8.02 -7.92
CA LEU A 36 -5.46 9.15 -7.02
C LEU A 36 -5.14 8.70 -5.59
N TYR A 37 -5.74 7.62 -5.11
CA TYR A 37 -5.44 7.02 -3.81
C TYR A 37 -3.96 6.62 -3.70
N ILE A 38 -3.43 5.88 -4.68
CA ILE A 38 -2.01 5.46 -4.70
C ILE A 38 -1.07 6.68 -4.79
N LYS A 39 -1.41 7.69 -5.60
CA LYS A 39 -0.59 8.91 -5.71
C LYS A 39 -0.61 9.79 -4.47
N GLY A 40 -1.68 9.72 -3.69
CA GLY A 40 -1.88 10.49 -2.46
C GLY A 40 -1.72 9.64 -1.20
N ILE A 41 -1.03 8.51 -1.30
CA ILE A 41 -1.04 7.47 -0.27
C ILE A 41 -0.56 7.98 1.08
N ASP A 42 0.40 8.91 1.11
CA ASP A 42 0.92 9.50 2.34
C ASP A 42 -0.19 10.13 3.19
N PHE A 43 -1.02 10.98 2.57
CA PHE A 43 -2.17 11.59 3.23
C PHE A 43 -3.22 10.54 3.59
N CYS A 44 -3.44 9.58 2.69
CA CYS A 44 -4.44 8.54 2.87
C CYS A 44 -4.14 7.64 4.08
N ILE A 45 -2.87 7.33 4.31
CA ILE A 45 -2.42 6.53 5.45
C ILE A 45 -2.42 7.38 6.72
N SER A 46 -1.81 8.57 6.71
CA SER A 46 -1.70 9.40 7.92
C SER A 46 -3.05 9.84 8.47
N GLU A 47 -4.03 10.11 7.61
CA GLU A 47 -5.36 10.55 8.03
C GLU A 47 -6.41 9.44 8.05
N ASN A 48 -6.04 8.18 7.80
CA ASN A 48 -6.96 7.04 7.65
C ASN A 48 -8.10 7.36 6.64
N TYR A 49 -7.73 7.78 5.44
CA TYR A 49 -8.63 8.28 4.41
C TYR A 49 -8.37 7.61 3.04
N PRO A 50 -9.39 7.07 2.36
CA PRO A 50 -10.71 6.75 2.91
C PRO A 50 -10.57 5.74 4.07
N THR A 51 -11.61 5.63 4.90
CA THR A 51 -11.58 4.64 5.99
C THR A 51 -11.62 3.22 5.41
N LEU A 52 -11.08 2.24 6.15
CA LEU A 52 -11.11 0.83 5.73
C LEU A 52 -12.53 0.37 5.36
N ASP A 53 -13.53 0.71 6.18
CA ASP A 53 -14.93 0.34 5.92
C ASP A 53 -15.45 0.94 4.61
N PHE A 54 -15.06 2.17 4.29
CA PHE A 54 -15.44 2.81 3.03
C PHE A 54 -14.80 2.12 1.81
N ILE A 55 -13.52 1.74 1.92
CA ILE A 55 -12.84 1.00 0.85
C ILE A 55 -13.50 -0.38 0.67
N ARG A 56 -13.81 -1.07 1.77
CA ARG A 56 -14.48 -2.37 1.79
C ARG A 56 -15.87 -2.31 1.14
N GLU A 57 -16.66 -1.27 1.43
CA GLU A 57 -18.01 -1.12 0.88
C GLU A 57 -18.03 -0.77 -0.62
N HIS A 58 -17.12 0.10 -1.07
CA HIS A 58 -17.23 0.69 -2.40
C HIS A 58 -16.21 0.19 -3.43
N PHE A 59 -15.02 -0.21 -3.00
CA PHE A 59 -13.88 -0.51 -3.87
C PHE A 59 -13.47 -1.97 -3.91
N LYS A 60 -13.77 -2.77 -2.88
CA LYS A 60 -13.52 -4.21 -2.91
C LYS A 60 -14.19 -4.86 -4.13
N GLY A 61 -13.46 -5.72 -4.82
CA GLY A 61 -13.80 -6.36 -6.09
C GLY A 61 -13.54 -5.51 -7.34
N LYS A 62 -13.06 -4.27 -7.19
CA LYS A 62 -12.76 -3.34 -8.29
C LYS A 62 -11.34 -2.80 -8.26
N CYS A 63 -10.64 -2.92 -7.13
CA CYS A 63 -9.35 -2.28 -6.90
C CYS A 63 -8.14 -3.20 -7.03
N GLU A 64 -8.38 -4.51 -7.01
CA GLU A 64 -7.36 -5.56 -7.01
C GLU A 64 -6.57 -5.58 -8.32
N VAL A 65 -7.24 -5.27 -9.44
CA VAL A 65 -6.60 -5.15 -10.76
C VAL A 65 -5.61 -3.98 -10.83
N TYR A 66 -5.70 -3.04 -9.90
CA TYR A 66 -4.84 -1.86 -9.80
C TYR A 66 -3.85 -1.94 -8.62
N GLY A 67 -3.70 -3.13 -8.00
CA GLY A 67 -2.75 -3.37 -6.92
C GLY A 67 -3.22 -2.96 -5.52
N VAL A 68 -4.50 -2.64 -5.33
CA VAL A 68 -5.05 -2.34 -4.01
C VAL A 68 -5.95 -3.50 -3.57
N PHE A 69 -5.72 -4.01 -2.36
CA PHE A 69 -6.39 -5.20 -1.84
C PHE A 69 -7.01 -4.90 -0.47
N VAL A 70 -8.12 -5.57 -0.15
CA VAL A 70 -8.90 -5.32 1.07
C VAL A 70 -9.41 -6.63 1.65
N ASP A 71 -8.82 -7.09 2.75
CA ASP A 71 -9.14 -8.39 3.37
C ASP A 71 -9.11 -9.56 2.35
N ASP A 72 -8.03 -9.61 1.56
CA ASP A 72 -7.89 -10.59 0.49
C ASP A 72 -6.70 -11.52 0.73
N GLU A 73 -6.82 -12.74 0.20
CA GLU A 73 -5.70 -13.64 0.00
C GLU A 73 -5.11 -13.38 -1.40
N VAL A 74 -3.87 -12.87 -1.43
CA VAL A 74 -3.20 -12.42 -2.65
C VAL A 74 -2.08 -13.40 -2.97
N THR A 75 -2.29 -14.22 -4.00
CA THR A 75 -1.29 -15.15 -4.54
C THR A 75 -0.97 -14.83 -6.00
N ASP A 76 0.15 -15.37 -6.49
CA ASP A 76 0.52 -15.36 -7.91
C ASP A 76 0.66 -13.95 -8.52
N LYS A 77 1.08 -12.98 -7.71
CA LYS A 77 1.36 -11.60 -8.15
C LYS A 77 2.85 -11.35 -8.25
N VAL A 78 3.28 -11.06 -9.47
CA VAL A 78 4.69 -10.80 -9.81
C VAL A 78 4.84 -9.38 -10.35
N ASN A 79 5.85 -8.66 -9.86
CA ASN A 79 6.27 -7.34 -10.35
C ASN A 79 5.16 -6.27 -10.38
N LEU A 80 4.25 -6.27 -9.40
CA LEU A 80 3.23 -5.23 -9.28
C LEU A 80 3.86 -3.90 -8.86
N PRO A 81 3.72 -2.81 -9.64
CA PRO A 81 4.46 -1.58 -9.40
C PRO A 81 4.13 -0.91 -8.07
N ASP A 82 2.85 -0.88 -7.71
CA ASP A 82 2.34 -0.36 -6.45
C ASP A 82 1.36 -1.37 -5.85
N VAL A 83 1.59 -1.76 -4.59
CA VAL A 83 0.71 -2.66 -3.84
C VAL A 83 0.28 -2.01 -2.54
N VAL A 84 -1.03 -1.94 -2.28
CA VAL A 84 -1.57 -1.45 -1.01
C VAL A 84 -2.45 -2.54 -0.39
N LEU A 85 -2.02 -3.11 0.73
CA LEU A 85 -2.75 -4.12 1.50
C LEU A 85 -3.51 -3.44 2.64
N ASN A 86 -4.84 -3.53 2.64
CA ASN A 86 -5.71 -2.93 3.66
C ASN A 86 -6.51 -4.01 4.41
N GLY A 87 -6.76 -3.78 5.70
CA GLY A 87 -7.47 -4.73 6.54
C GLY A 87 -6.65 -5.99 6.84
N ASP A 88 -7.30 -7.14 6.79
CA ASP A 88 -6.72 -8.46 7.10
C ASP A 88 -6.31 -9.19 5.81
N CYS A 89 -5.34 -8.62 5.07
CA CYS A 89 -4.81 -9.27 3.86
C CYS A 89 -3.77 -10.34 4.22
N LYS A 90 -3.74 -11.42 3.44
CA LYS A 90 -2.63 -12.39 3.41
C LYS A 90 -2.02 -12.40 2.02
N ALA A 91 -0.77 -11.94 1.87
CA ALA A 91 -0.19 -11.78 0.54
C ALA A 91 1.14 -12.52 0.38
N MET A 92 1.35 -13.09 -0.81
CA MET A 92 2.64 -13.57 -1.29
C MET A 92 2.98 -12.78 -2.56
N LEU A 93 3.99 -11.93 -2.48
CA LEU A 93 4.41 -11.02 -3.55
C LEU A 93 5.80 -11.40 -4.04
N GLU A 94 6.00 -11.38 -5.36
CA GLU A 94 7.27 -11.71 -6.00
C GLU A 94 7.76 -10.54 -6.86
N TYR A 95 9.04 -10.21 -6.74
CA TYR A 95 9.70 -9.13 -7.45
C TYR A 95 11.05 -9.58 -7.99
N ASP A 96 11.23 -9.53 -9.31
CA ASP A 96 12.42 -10.02 -9.99
C ASP A 96 12.89 -9.09 -11.12
N GLY A 97 13.90 -9.53 -11.88
CA GLY A 97 14.45 -8.82 -13.03
C GLY A 97 15.01 -7.45 -12.66
N TYR A 98 14.40 -6.39 -13.21
CA TYR A 98 14.76 -4.98 -12.98
C TYR A 98 13.55 -4.18 -12.47
N SER A 99 12.61 -4.84 -11.80
CA SER A 99 11.42 -4.19 -11.29
C SER A 99 11.77 -3.12 -10.25
N VAL A 100 10.98 -2.04 -10.25
CA VAL A 100 11.01 -1.01 -9.20
C VAL A 100 9.60 -0.91 -8.66
N SER A 101 9.41 -1.20 -7.38
CA SER A 101 8.06 -1.37 -6.82
C SER A 101 7.95 -0.86 -5.39
N ARG A 102 6.71 -0.51 -5.02
CA ARG A 102 6.35 -0.04 -3.67
C ARG A 102 5.25 -0.90 -3.09
N VAL A 103 5.41 -1.27 -1.82
CA VAL A 103 4.43 -2.07 -1.07
C VAL A 103 4.05 -1.31 0.19
N TYR A 104 2.76 -1.15 0.43
CA TYR A 104 2.20 -0.52 1.63
C TYR A 104 1.38 -1.57 2.37
N ALA A 105 1.89 -2.07 3.49
CA ALA A 105 1.21 -3.06 4.33
C ALA A 105 0.57 -2.35 5.53
N ARG A 106 -0.75 -2.46 5.68
CA ARG A 106 -1.50 -1.73 6.72
C ARG A 106 -2.33 -2.66 7.60
N HIS A 107 -2.86 -2.08 8.67
CA HIS A 107 -3.79 -2.71 9.60
C HIS A 107 -3.22 -4.03 10.17
N ASP A 108 -3.89 -5.15 9.94
CA ASP A 108 -3.52 -6.47 10.45
C ASP A 108 -3.04 -7.39 9.30
N SER A 109 -2.58 -6.81 8.19
CA SER A 109 -2.10 -7.58 7.04
C SER A 109 -0.81 -8.35 7.33
N HIS A 110 -0.75 -9.55 6.77
CA HIS A 110 0.40 -10.45 6.85
C HIS A 110 0.90 -10.73 5.43
N SER A 111 2.15 -10.42 5.14
CA SER A 111 2.67 -10.65 3.79
C SER A 111 4.08 -11.19 3.74
N ALA A 112 4.32 -12.06 2.76
CA ALA A 112 5.62 -12.53 2.35
C ALA A 112 6.02 -11.82 1.04
N VAL A 113 7.21 -11.25 1.01
CA VAL A 113 7.76 -10.52 -0.14
C VAL A 113 9.09 -11.14 -0.53
N ASN A 114 9.11 -11.83 -1.66
CA ASN A 114 10.29 -12.44 -2.24
C ASN A 114 10.86 -11.52 -3.31
N VAL A 115 12.14 -11.18 -3.20
CA VAL A 115 12.82 -10.25 -4.10
C VAL A 115 14.11 -10.88 -4.64
N SER A 116 14.34 -10.80 -5.95
CA SER A 116 15.49 -11.42 -6.62
C SER A 116 16.07 -10.53 -7.73
N ASP A 117 17.14 -11.03 -8.37
CA ASP A 117 17.86 -10.36 -9.46
C ASP A 117 18.29 -8.93 -9.09
N ASN A 118 17.88 -7.93 -9.88
CA ASN A 118 18.20 -6.50 -9.71
C ASN A 118 16.97 -5.70 -9.28
N ALA A 119 15.95 -6.36 -8.73
CA ALA A 119 14.72 -5.69 -8.30
C ALA A 119 14.99 -4.73 -7.13
N ILE A 120 14.27 -3.60 -7.13
CA ILE A 120 14.32 -2.59 -6.08
C ILE A 120 12.92 -2.43 -5.50
N VAL A 121 12.75 -2.77 -4.23
CA VAL A 121 11.45 -2.72 -3.55
C VAL A 121 11.52 -1.80 -2.33
N THR A 122 10.59 -0.86 -2.24
CA THR A 122 10.37 -0.08 -1.00
C THR A 122 9.09 -0.55 -0.33
N ILE A 123 9.17 -0.90 0.94
CA ILE A 123 8.07 -1.42 1.73
C ILE A 123 7.84 -0.49 2.91
N ASP A 124 6.63 0.07 3.00
CA ASP A 124 6.19 0.82 4.17
C ASP A 124 5.12 0.01 4.91
N ALA A 125 5.42 -0.36 6.16
CA ALA A 125 4.56 -1.19 6.99
C ALA A 125 4.01 -0.40 8.17
N PHE A 126 2.70 -0.48 8.39
CA PHE A 126 1.97 0.32 9.36
C PHE A 126 1.18 -0.54 10.35
N ASP A 127 0.66 0.11 11.38
CA ASP A 127 -0.29 -0.45 12.33
C ASP A 127 0.25 -1.72 13.01
N ASN A 128 -0.41 -2.88 12.86
CA ASN A 128 0.03 -4.17 13.39
C ASN A 128 0.50 -5.13 12.27
N SER A 129 0.80 -4.61 11.08
CA SER A 129 1.13 -5.45 9.94
C SER A 129 2.43 -6.22 10.15
N TYR A 130 2.48 -7.41 9.56
CA TYR A 130 3.61 -8.31 9.67
C TYR A 130 4.16 -8.67 8.29
N LEU A 131 5.47 -8.52 8.14
CA LEU A 131 6.20 -8.80 6.91
C LEU A 131 7.19 -9.94 7.11
N TYR A 132 7.27 -10.82 6.12
CA TYR A 132 8.42 -11.68 5.88
C TYR A 132 9.08 -11.23 4.57
N VAL A 133 10.32 -10.76 4.62
CA VAL A 133 11.03 -10.27 3.43
C VAL A 133 12.23 -11.15 3.16
N ALA A 134 12.25 -11.81 2.01
CA ALA A 134 13.36 -12.65 1.59
C ALA A 134 13.99 -12.11 0.31
N VAL A 135 15.31 -11.93 0.33
CA VAL A 135 16.10 -11.58 -0.86
C VAL A 135 16.92 -12.78 -1.33
N ALA A 136 16.74 -13.18 -2.57
CA ALA A 136 17.56 -14.17 -3.25
C ALA A 136 18.67 -13.48 -4.07
N GLY A 137 19.93 -13.85 -3.79
CA GLY A 137 21.09 -13.24 -4.43
C GLY A 137 21.61 -12.01 -3.68
N THR A 138 22.38 -11.16 -4.38
CA THR A 138 23.09 -10.02 -3.76
C THR A 138 22.78 -8.65 -4.37
N ASP A 139 22.18 -8.65 -5.56
CA ASP A 139 22.03 -7.44 -6.37
C ASP A 139 20.76 -6.67 -6.03
N ALA A 140 19.67 -7.38 -5.73
CA ALA A 140 18.41 -6.81 -5.28
C ALA A 140 18.59 -5.92 -4.04
N LYS A 141 17.72 -4.91 -3.95
CA LYS A 141 17.70 -3.94 -2.85
C LYS A 141 16.29 -3.78 -2.32
N VAL A 142 16.15 -3.92 -1.00
CA VAL A 142 14.88 -3.70 -0.32
C VAL A 142 15.05 -2.70 0.80
N LEU A 143 14.20 -1.68 0.83
CA LEU A 143 14.07 -0.77 1.95
C LEU A 143 12.75 -1.05 2.66
N VAL A 144 12.80 -1.36 3.95
CA VAL A 144 11.62 -1.58 4.79
C VAL A 144 11.54 -0.48 5.84
N ASN A 145 10.48 0.32 5.81
CA ASN A 145 10.18 1.30 6.85
C ASN A 145 9.04 0.76 7.72
N LEU A 146 9.33 0.61 9.01
CA LEU A 146 8.39 0.12 10.01
C LEU A 146 7.85 1.29 10.83
N TYR A 147 6.53 1.42 10.81
CA TYR A 147 5.76 2.42 11.53
C TYR A 147 4.84 1.74 12.55
N GLY A 148 4.50 2.45 13.62
CA GLY A 148 3.60 1.93 14.66
C GLY A 148 4.13 0.64 15.29
N ASN A 149 3.32 -0.42 15.29
CA ASN A 149 3.68 -1.74 15.83
C ASN A 149 4.08 -2.73 14.73
N ALA A 150 4.27 -2.28 13.49
CA ALA A 150 4.58 -3.16 12.38
C ALA A 150 5.91 -3.87 12.58
N LYS A 151 6.00 -5.11 12.10
CA LYS A 151 7.17 -5.97 12.26
C LYS A 151 7.59 -6.57 10.93
N ALA A 152 8.88 -6.83 10.80
CA ALA A 152 9.43 -7.56 9.68
C ALA A 152 10.46 -8.57 10.16
N ASP A 153 10.31 -9.81 9.69
CA ASP A 153 11.37 -10.79 9.67
C ASP A 153 12.05 -10.75 8.30
N ILE A 154 13.38 -10.84 8.30
CA ILE A 154 14.18 -10.68 7.08
C ILE A 154 15.10 -11.89 6.85
N GLU A 155 15.24 -12.27 5.59
CA GLU A 155 16.16 -13.31 5.13
C GLU A 155 16.93 -12.84 3.90
N GLY A 156 18.24 -13.06 3.88
CA GLY A 156 19.11 -12.66 2.78
C GLY A 156 19.88 -11.35 3.03
N VAL A 157 20.42 -10.76 1.95
CA VAL A 157 21.24 -9.55 1.99
C VAL A 157 20.64 -8.45 1.12
N GLY A 158 21.06 -7.20 1.30
CA GLY A 158 20.52 -6.07 0.54
C GLY A 158 19.20 -5.51 1.08
N ILE A 159 18.80 -5.92 2.28
CA ILE A 159 17.62 -5.42 2.99
C ILE A 159 18.06 -4.38 4.03
N GLU A 160 17.55 -3.16 3.92
CA GLU A 160 17.67 -2.12 4.94
C GLU A 160 16.35 -1.99 5.68
N VAL A 161 16.35 -2.14 7.02
CA VAL A 161 15.15 -1.97 7.85
C VAL A 161 15.30 -0.71 8.71
N ARG A 162 14.31 0.18 8.66
CA ARG A 162 14.24 1.43 9.41
C ARG A 162 13.05 1.44 10.36
N GLN A 163 13.30 1.74 11.62
CA GLN A 163 12.27 2.00 12.62
C GLN A 163 11.95 3.50 12.64
N MET A 164 10.74 3.89 12.27
CA MET A 164 10.42 5.29 11.98
C MET A 164 10.04 6.11 13.23
N ASN A 165 9.86 5.48 14.40
CA ASN A 165 9.48 6.12 15.68
C ASN A 165 8.22 7.00 15.58
N LYS A 166 7.31 6.67 14.68
CA LYS A 166 6.01 7.32 14.47
C LYS A 166 5.00 6.31 13.92
N ASN A 167 3.70 6.59 14.05
CA ASN A 167 2.64 5.66 13.67
C ASN A 167 2.40 5.60 12.15
N THR A 168 2.58 6.72 11.46
CA THR A 168 2.39 6.90 10.01
C THR A 168 3.37 7.97 9.50
N TYR A 169 3.28 8.40 8.23
CA TYR A 169 4.10 9.48 7.68
C TYR A 169 3.99 10.78 8.45
#